data_AF-A0A0P1ES13-F1
#
_entry.id   AF-A0A0P1ES13-F1
#
_cell.length_a   1.000
_cell.length_b   1.000
_cell.length_c   1.000
_cell.angle_alpha   90.00
_cell.angle_beta   90.00
_cell.angle_gamma   90.00
#
_symmetry.space_group_name_H-M   'P 1'
#
loop_
_entity.id
_entity.type
_entity.pdbx_description
1 polymer ?
#
loop_
_entity_poly.entity_id
_entity_poly.type
_entity_poly.pdbx_seq_one_letter_code
_entity_poly.pdbx_strand_id
1 'polypeptide(L)'
;MGAEIEPPMAVGAEIAVRVTPKASRNRIMQDGDVLRVYVTTVPENGKANVAVQKLLAKHLGLAKSRLTLIRGATSRDKVFRIDGP
;
A
#
# COMPACT_ATOMS: atom_id res chain seq x y z
N MET A 1 -19.22 14.72 2.46
CA MET A 1 -17.92 15.04 3.10
C MET A 1 -16.97 13.86 2.89
N GLY A 2 -16.12 13.93 1.88
CA GLY A 2 -15.02 12.97 1.74
C GLY A 2 -13.93 13.41 2.71
N ALA A 3 -13.54 12.54 3.63
CA ALA A 3 -12.47 12.86 4.54
C ALA A 3 -11.17 12.97 3.71
N GLU A 4 -10.67 14.20 3.54
CA GLU A 4 -9.27 14.47 3.22
C GLU A 4 -8.45 14.03 4.43
N ILE A 5 -8.25 12.73 4.57
CA ILE A 5 -7.22 12.21 5.45
C ILE A 5 -6.00 12.07 4.56
N GLU A 6 -5.21 13.13 4.52
CA GLU A 6 -3.87 13.11 3.97
C GLU A 6 -3.17 11.91 4.63
N PRO A 7 -2.76 10.87 3.86
CA PRO A 7 -1.96 9.82 4.45
C PRO A 7 -0.76 10.51 5.10
N PRO A 8 -0.32 10.12 6.30
CA PRO A 8 0.80 10.76 6.94
C PRO A 8 2.02 10.57 6.04
N MET A 9 2.34 11.56 5.20
CA MET A 9 3.52 11.59 4.34
C MET A 9 4.78 11.93 5.16
N ALA A 10 4.69 11.79 6.49
CA ALA A 10 5.77 12.00 7.40
C ALA A 10 6.75 10.83 7.33
N VAL A 11 8.04 11.16 7.32
CA VAL A 11 9.12 10.19 7.46
C VAL A 11 8.95 9.44 8.78
N GLY A 12 8.98 8.11 8.72
CA GLY A 12 8.72 7.22 9.86
C GLY A 12 7.25 6.81 10.03
N ALA A 13 6.33 7.33 9.21
CA ALA A 13 4.93 6.95 9.28
C ALA A 13 4.70 5.49 8.83
N GLU A 14 3.78 4.81 9.51
CA GLU A 14 3.37 3.46 9.19
C GLU A 14 2.02 3.50 8.46
N ILE A 15 1.99 2.92 7.27
CA ILE A 15 0.79 2.82 6.45
C ILE A 15 0.30 1.38 6.51
N ALA A 16 -0.84 1.17 7.16
CA ALA A 16 -1.56 -0.09 7.10
C ALA A 16 -2.28 -0.23 5.75
N VAL A 17 -2.05 -1.35 5.07
CA VAL A 17 -2.52 -1.61 3.71
C VAL A 17 -3.11 -3.00 3.62
N ARG A 18 -4.38 -3.11 3.26
CA ARG A 18 -5.06 -4.38 3.04
C ARG A 18 -5.13 -4.71 1.56
N VAL A 19 -4.34 -5.68 1.15
CA VAL A 19 -4.22 -6.12 -0.23
C VAL A 19 -5.35 -7.11 -0.57
N THR A 20 -6.08 -6.79 -1.62
CA THR A 20 -7.07 -7.69 -2.23
C THR A 20 -6.55 -8.10 -3.61
N PRO A 21 -5.85 -9.24 -3.72
CA PRO A 21 -5.42 -9.76 -5.01
C PRO A 21 -6.60 -10.32 -5.81
N LYS A 22 -6.39 -10.62 -7.09
CA LYS A 22 -7.44 -11.09 -8.02
C LYS A 22 -8.64 -10.13 -8.12
N ALA A 23 -8.42 -8.83 -7.95
CA ALA A 23 -9.44 -7.83 -8.21
C ALA A 23 -9.68 -7.70 -9.72
N SER A 24 -10.88 -7.26 -10.12
CA SER A 24 -11.17 -7.01 -11.55
C SER A 24 -10.40 -5.81 -12.12
N ARG A 25 -9.93 -4.91 -11.25
CA ARG A 25 -9.17 -3.70 -11.64
C ARG A 25 -8.30 -3.21 -10.49
N ASN A 26 -7.23 -2.53 -10.85
CA ASN A 26 -6.31 -1.89 -9.92
C ASN A 26 -6.97 -0.65 -9.29
N ARG A 27 -7.14 -0.62 -7.96
CA ARG A 27 -7.66 0.55 -7.25
C ARG A 27 -7.17 0.63 -5.81
N ILE A 28 -7.10 1.83 -5.28
CA ILE A 28 -6.84 2.08 -3.86
C ILE A 28 -8.10 2.73 -3.27
N MET A 29 -8.53 2.25 -2.12
CA MET A 29 -9.59 2.86 -1.32
C MET A 29 -9.10 3.04 0.09
N GLN A 30 -9.46 4.15 0.71
CA GLN A 30 -9.20 4.39 2.12
C GLN A 30 -10.39 3.87 2.94
N ASP A 31 -10.10 3.10 3.98
CA ASP A 31 -11.06 2.44 4.86
C ASP A 31 -10.69 2.79 6.30
N GLY A 32 -11.11 3.97 6.75
CA GLY A 32 -10.67 4.53 8.03
C GLY A 32 -9.15 4.72 8.05
N ASP A 33 -8.48 4.01 8.95
CA ASP A 33 -7.03 4.06 9.16
C ASP A 33 -6.23 3.12 8.21
N VAL A 34 -6.93 2.27 7.44
CA VAL A 34 -6.30 1.26 6.58
C VAL A 34 -6.56 1.54 5.10
N LEU A 35 -5.54 1.40 4.26
CA LEU A 35 -5.66 1.50 2.81
C LEU A 35 -5.98 0.15 2.17
N ARG A 36 -7.16 -0.01 1.59
CA ARG A 36 -7.53 -1.18 0.77
C ARG A 36 -6.97 -1.06 -0.63
N VAL A 37 -5.97 -1.87 -0.95
CA VAL A 37 -5.34 -1.92 -2.27
C VAL A 37 -5.81 -3.16 -3.02
N TYR A 38 -6.54 -2.93 -4.10
CA TYR A 38 -7.04 -3.96 -4.99
C TYR A 38 -6.09 -4.08 -6.17
N VAL A 39 -5.53 -5.27 -6.38
CA VAL A 39 -4.64 -5.56 -7.50
C VAL A 39 -5.17 -6.73 -8.31
N THR A 40 -5.03 -6.63 -9.62
CA THR A 40 -5.35 -7.75 -10.52
C THR A 40 -4.29 -8.86 -10.44
N THR A 41 -3.10 -8.53 -9.93
CA THR A 41 -1.98 -9.47 -9.78
C THR A 41 -2.28 -10.57 -8.77
N VAL A 42 -1.95 -11.81 -9.15
CA VAL A 42 -2.01 -12.98 -8.28
C VAL A 42 -0.97 -12.88 -7.15
N PRO A 43 -1.27 -13.37 -5.94
CA PRO A 43 -0.34 -13.34 -4.80
C PRO A 43 0.71 -14.45 -4.90
N GLU A 44 1.32 -14.62 -6.08
CA GLU A 44 2.38 -15.60 -6.30
C GLU A 44 3.76 -14.96 -6.15
N ASN A 45 4.58 -15.55 -5.29
CA ASN A 45 6.03 -15.34 -5.24
C ASN A 45 6.46 -13.86 -5.16
N GLY A 46 5.78 -13.07 -4.31
CA GLY A 46 6.12 -11.65 -4.08
C GLY A 46 5.68 -10.67 -5.18
N LYS A 47 5.11 -11.14 -6.31
CA LYS A 47 4.63 -10.26 -7.39
C LYS A 47 3.53 -9.31 -6.94
N ALA A 48 2.63 -9.78 -6.06
CA ALA A 48 1.62 -8.91 -5.45
C ALA A 48 2.24 -7.81 -4.58
N ASN A 49 3.36 -8.07 -3.88
CA ASN A 49 4.02 -7.06 -3.05
C ASN A 49 4.57 -5.93 -3.92
N VAL A 50 5.24 -6.29 -5.02
CA VAL A 50 5.79 -5.32 -5.97
C VAL A 50 4.67 -4.52 -6.64
N ALA A 51 3.57 -5.18 -7.04
CA ALA A 51 2.42 -4.51 -7.63
C ALA A 51 1.80 -3.50 -6.66
N VAL A 52 1.56 -3.90 -5.41
CA VAL A 52 0.99 -3.05 -4.35
C VAL A 52 1.93 -1.88 -4.04
N GLN A 53 3.22 -2.15 -3.83
CA GLN A 53 4.22 -1.13 -3.52
C GLN A 53 4.31 -0.09 -4.66
N LYS A 54 4.29 -0.53 -5.92
CA LYS A 54 4.30 0.37 -7.08
C LYS A 54 3.03 1.22 -7.17
N LEU A 55 1.87 0.63 -6.88
CA LEU A 55 0.58 1.32 -6.90
C LEU A 55 0.50 2.37 -5.79
N LEU A 56 0.91 1.97 -4.58
CA LEU A 56 0.93 2.81 -3.40
C LEU A 56 1.92 3.97 -3.58
N ALA A 57 3.13 3.68 -4.04
CA ALA A 57 4.15 4.68 -4.39
C ALA A 57 3.60 5.73 -5.37
N LYS A 58 2.96 5.28 -6.46
CA LYS A 58 2.38 6.17 -7.47
C LYS A 58 1.24 7.02 -6.90
N HIS A 59 0.42 6.46 -6.02
CA HIS A 59 -0.70 7.16 -5.40
C HIS A 59 -0.24 8.21 -4.40
N LEU A 60 0.81 7.91 -3.63
CA LEU A 60 1.42 8.83 -2.66
C LEU A 60 2.44 9.80 -3.30
N GLY A 61 2.77 9.65 -4.58
CA GLY A 61 3.85 10.42 -5.20
C GLY A 61 5.24 10.15 -4.61
N LEU A 62 5.44 8.98 -3.97
CA LEU A 62 6.69 8.59 -3.33
C LEU A 62 7.47 7.60 -4.20
N ALA A 63 8.79 7.53 -4.00
CA ALA A 63 9.60 6.47 -4.61
C ALA A 63 9.29 5.13 -3.94
N LYS A 64 9.22 4.04 -4.72
CA LYS A 64 9.06 2.67 -4.18
C LYS A 64 10.11 2.31 -3.12
N SER A 65 11.32 2.89 -3.22
CA SER A 65 12.41 2.66 -2.27
C SER A 65 12.16 3.29 -0.90
N ARG A 66 11.28 4.29 -0.81
CA ARG A 66 10.86 4.89 0.46
C ARG A 66 9.78 4.07 1.16
N LEU A 67 9.19 3.07 0.50
CA LEU A 67 8.18 2.22 1.11
C LEU A 67 8.82 0.90 1.52
N THR A 68 9.10 0.75 2.80
CA THR A 68 9.67 -0.49 3.35
C THR A 68 8.57 -1.34 3.96
N LEU A 69 8.43 -2.58 3.47
CA LEU A 69 7.49 -3.52 4.05
C LEU A 69 8.02 -4.02 5.40
N ILE A 70 7.45 -3.51 6.49
CA ILE A 70 7.85 -3.88 7.85
C ILE A 70 7.01 -5.04 8.40
N ARG A 71 5.78 -5.23 7.90
CA ARG A 71 4.89 -6.31 8.35
C ARG A 71 4.00 -6.86 7.24
N GLY A 72 3.66 -8.13 7.30
CA GLY A 72 2.67 -8.74 6.41
C GLY A 72 3.21 -9.24 5.06
N ALA A 73 4.50 -9.60 4.99
CA ALA A 73 5.11 -10.16 3.77
C ALA A 73 4.31 -11.31 3.15
N THR A 74 3.79 -12.21 3.99
CA THR A 74 2.98 -13.39 3.63
C THR A 74 1.48 -13.19 3.80
N SER A 75 1.04 -12.04 4.31
CA SER A 75 -0.36 -11.75 4.62
C SER A 75 -0.95 -10.72 3.67
N ARG A 76 -2.29 -10.69 3.58
CA ARG A 76 -3.04 -9.68 2.85
C ARG A 76 -2.98 -8.32 3.55
N ASP A 77 -2.94 -8.31 4.87
CA ASP A 77 -2.71 -7.12 5.67
C ASP A 77 -1.20 -6.86 5.74
N LYS A 78 -0.78 -5.73 5.19
CA LYS A 78 0.61 -5.29 5.04
C LYS A 78 0.79 -3.96 5.74
N VAL A 79 1.95 -3.73 6.33
CA VAL A 79 2.31 -2.42 6.88
C VAL A 79 3.57 -1.97 6.19
N PHE A 80 3.50 -0.82 5.54
CA PHE A 80 4.63 -0.17 4.90
C PHE A 80 5.03 1.04 5.71
N ARG A 81 6.31 1.14 6.02
CA ARG A 81 6.89 2.33 6.63
C ARG A 81 7.37 3.27 5.53
N ILE A 82 7.07 4.56 5.67
CA ILE A 82 7.66 5.60 4.83
C ILE A 82 9.04 5.93 5.41
N ASP A 83 10.08 5.73 4.62
CA ASP A 83 11.44 6.13 4.92
C ASP A 83 11.75 7.51 4.33
N GLY A 84 12.70 8.21 4.95
CA GLY A 84 13.09 9.57 4.58
C GLY A 84 13.94 9.62 3.31
N PRO A 85 14.14 10.83 2.74
CA PRO A 85 15.22 11.07 1.81
C PRO A 85 16.60 10.79 2.42
#